data_AF-A0A2V6G920-F1
#
_entry.id   AF-A0A2V6G920-F1
#
_cell.length_a   1.000
_cell.length_b   1.000
_cell.length_c   1.000
_cell.angle_alpha   90.00
_cell.angle_beta   90.00
_cell.angle_gamma   90.00
#
_symmetry.space_group_name_H-M   'P 1'
#
loop_
_entity.id
_entity.type
_entity.pdbx_description
1 polymer ?
#
loop_
_entity_poly.entity_id
_entity_poly.type
_entity_poly.pdbx_seq_one_letter_code
_entity_poly.pdbx_strand_id
1 'polypeptide(L)'
;MSTVTATKQKNDYKVADISLADFGRKEISIAEKEMPGLMAIREKYAPQKPLADVRITGSLHMTIQTAVLIETLTDLGASVRWASCNIFSTQDHAAAAIAKSGIAVFAWKGESLED
;
A
#
# COMPACT_ATOMS: atom_id res chain seq x y z
N MET A 1 37.28 -6.27 -2.94
CA MET A 1 36.13 -5.70 -2.23
C MET A 1 34.99 -6.70 -2.36
N SER A 2 34.67 -7.42 -1.29
CA SER A 2 33.62 -8.44 -1.31
C SER A 2 32.26 -7.77 -1.30
N THR A 3 31.50 -7.98 -2.37
CA THR A 3 30.13 -7.50 -2.52
C THR A 3 29.25 -8.17 -1.46
N VAL A 4 28.73 -7.39 -0.52
CA VAL A 4 27.73 -7.86 0.43
C VAL A 4 26.42 -7.98 -0.36
N THR A 5 26.05 -9.20 -0.72
CA THR A 5 24.70 -9.49 -1.21
C THR A 5 23.77 -9.34 -0.02
N ALA A 6 23.07 -8.20 0.06
CA ALA A 6 22.05 -7.99 1.08
C ALA A 6 20.98 -9.08 0.94
N THR A 7 20.92 -9.98 1.91
CA THR A 7 19.85 -10.98 2.04
C THR A 7 18.51 -10.25 2.08
N LYS A 8 17.62 -10.60 1.13
CA LYS A 8 16.23 -10.11 1.05
C LYS A 8 15.59 -10.21 2.43
N GLN A 9 15.31 -9.08 3.05
CA GLN A 9 14.70 -9.02 4.38
C GLN A 9 13.33 -9.71 4.31
N LYS A 10 13.02 -10.56 5.30
CA LYS A 10 11.93 -11.54 5.24
C LYS A 10 10.53 -10.90 5.14
N ASN A 11 10.39 -9.58 5.31
CA ASN A 11 9.18 -8.78 5.11
C ASN A 11 9.59 -7.29 4.98
N ASP A 12 9.43 -6.68 3.81
CA ASP A 12 9.77 -5.26 3.55
C ASP A 12 8.58 -4.35 3.90
N TYR A 13 8.15 -4.38 5.16
CA TYR A 13 7.07 -3.54 5.71
C TYR A 13 7.20 -3.40 7.23
N LYS A 14 6.56 -2.37 7.81
CA LYS A 14 6.35 -2.19 9.26
C LYS A 14 4.91 -1.72 9.49
N VAL A 15 4.07 -2.60 10.03
CA VAL A 15 2.64 -2.35 10.34
C VAL A 15 2.32 -2.85 11.75
N ALA A 16 1.23 -2.38 12.35
CA ALA A 16 0.87 -2.75 13.73
C ALA A 16 0.62 -4.25 13.91
N ASP A 17 -0.23 -4.84 13.08
CA ASP A 17 -0.61 -6.25 13.17
C ASP A 17 -1.02 -6.81 11.80
N ILE A 18 -0.22 -7.74 11.27
CA ILE A 18 -0.47 -8.37 9.97
C ILE A 18 -1.71 -9.29 9.97
N SER A 19 -2.18 -9.73 11.15
CA SER A 19 -3.37 -10.58 11.28
C SER A 19 -4.65 -9.88 10.85
N LEU A 20 -4.66 -8.54 10.87
CA LEU A 20 -5.79 -7.70 10.45
C LEU A 20 -6.02 -7.67 8.93
N ALA A 21 -5.11 -8.23 8.14
CA ALA A 21 -5.12 -8.12 6.69
C ALA A 21 -6.40 -8.66 6.03
N ASP A 22 -6.99 -9.74 6.57
CA ASP A 22 -8.22 -10.31 6.00
C ASP A 22 -9.44 -9.44 6.29
N PHE A 23 -9.45 -8.73 7.42
CA PHE A 23 -10.45 -7.72 7.71
C PHE A 23 -10.28 -6.51 6.79
N GLY A 24 -9.06 -5.98 6.66
CA GLY A 24 -8.77 -4.87 5.75
C GLY A 24 -9.11 -5.19 4.30
N ARG A 25 -8.85 -6.42 3.83
CA ARG A 25 -9.23 -6.86 2.48
C ARG A 25 -10.74 -6.77 2.25
N LYS A 26 -11.56 -7.17 3.23
CA LYS A 26 -13.02 -7.07 3.13
C LYS A 26 -13.47 -5.62 3.00
N GLU A 27 -12.89 -4.72 3.77
CA GLU A 27 -13.23 -3.29 3.69
C GLU A 27 -12.72 -2.64 2.40
N ILE A 28 -11.55 -3.02 1.89
CA ILE A 28 -11.06 -2.60 0.57
C ILE A 28 -12.08 -2.99 -0.52
N SER A 29 -12.58 -4.24 -0.51
CA SER A 29 -13.58 -4.70 -1.48
C SER A 29 -14.92 -3.96 -1.38
N ILE A 30 -15.26 -3.40 -0.21
CA ILE A 30 -16.41 -2.52 -0.06
C ILE A 30 -16.08 -1.14 -0.66
N ALA A 31 -14.92 -0.58 -0.34
CA ALA A 31 -14.49 0.72 -0.82
C ALA A 31 -14.33 0.79 -2.35
N GLU A 32 -13.89 -0.29 -3.00
CA GLU A 32 -13.84 -0.39 -4.46
C GLU A 32 -15.20 -0.10 -5.12
N LYS A 33 -16.31 -0.53 -4.49
CA LYS A 33 -17.68 -0.26 -4.98
C LYS A 33 -18.08 1.21 -4.84
N GLU A 34 -17.55 1.89 -3.84
CA GLU A 34 -17.79 3.31 -3.55
C GLU A 34 -16.79 4.25 -4.26
N MET A 35 -15.84 3.70 -5.02
CA MET A 35 -14.80 4.46 -5.73
C MET A 35 -14.84 4.23 -7.26
N PRO A 36 -16.00 4.43 -7.93
CA PRO A 36 -16.19 4.05 -9.33
C PRO A 36 -15.24 4.76 -10.29
N GLY A 37 -14.87 6.01 -10.00
CA GLY A 37 -13.91 6.75 -10.84
C GLY A 37 -12.53 6.10 -10.87
N LEU A 38 -12.06 5.61 -9.72
CA LEU A 38 -10.76 4.97 -9.62
C LEU A 38 -10.78 3.57 -10.25
N MET A 39 -11.89 2.85 -10.10
CA MET A 39 -12.08 1.54 -10.76
C MET A 39 -12.16 1.66 -12.28
N ALA A 40 -12.82 2.69 -12.80
CA ALA A 40 -12.84 2.97 -14.23
C ALA A 40 -11.44 3.29 -14.79
N ILE A 41 -10.61 4.02 -14.04
CA ILE A 41 -9.20 4.28 -14.40
C ILE A 41 -8.42 2.97 -14.45
N ARG A 42 -8.57 2.14 -13.42
CA ARG A 42 -7.90 0.83 -13.32
C ARG A 42 -8.28 -0.06 -14.50
N GLU A 43 -9.56 -0.22 -14.78
CA GLU A 43 -10.06 -1.02 -15.91
C GLU A 43 -9.52 -0.52 -17.26
N LYS A 44 -9.57 0.80 -17.48
CA LYS A 44 -9.15 1.40 -18.76
C LYS A 44 -7.65 1.28 -19.03
N TYR A 45 -6.81 1.47 -18.01
CA TYR A 45 -5.36 1.65 -18.21
C TYR A 45 -4.49 0.49 -17.69
N ALA A 46 -5.01 -0.42 -16.86
CA ALA A 46 -4.23 -1.57 -16.40
C ALA A 46 -3.67 -2.44 -17.55
N PRO A 47 -4.39 -2.69 -18.67
CA PRO A 47 -3.81 -3.44 -19.79
C PRO A 47 -2.64 -2.72 -20.48
N GLN A 48 -2.61 -1.39 -20.42
CA GLN A 48 -1.58 -0.56 -21.07
C GLN A 48 -0.33 -0.39 -20.21
N LYS A 49 -0.43 -0.70 -18.90
CA LYS A 49 0.65 -0.54 -17.91
C LYS A 49 1.40 0.80 -18.04
N PRO A 50 0.70 1.96 -18.03
CA PRO A 50 1.34 3.25 -18.32
C PRO A 50 2.35 3.69 -17.25
N LEU A 51 2.35 3.05 -16.07
CA LEU A 51 3.31 3.30 -15.00
C LEU A 51 4.37 2.20 -14.89
N ALA A 52 4.53 1.36 -15.92
CA ALA A 52 5.61 0.38 -15.96
C ALA A 52 6.96 1.03 -15.65
N ASP A 53 7.77 0.35 -14.81
CA ASP A 53 9.09 0.78 -14.35
C ASP A 53 9.12 2.10 -13.52
N VAL A 54 7.96 2.71 -13.26
CA VAL A 54 7.88 3.88 -12.38
C VAL A 54 7.94 3.44 -10.92
N ARG A 55 8.82 4.07 -10.15
CA ARG A 55 8.91 3.89 -8.69
C ARG A 55 8.21 5.03 -7.98
N ILE A 56 7.19 4.72 -7.17
CA ILE A 56 6.37 5.70 -6.46
C ILE A 56 6.57 5.51 -4.95
N THR A 57 6.92 6.59 -4.26
CA THR A 57 6.87 6.66 -2.79
C THR A 57 5.73 7.59 -2.40
N GLY A 58 4.74 7.07 -1.67
CA GLY A 58 3.63 7.87 -1.15
C GLY A 58 3.80 8.22 0.32
N SER A 59 3.44 9.46 0.67
CA SER A 59 3.22 9.91 2.05
C SER A 59 1.84 10.55 2.12
N LEU A 60 0.85 9.73 2.48
CA LEU A 60 -0.56 10.11 2.55
C LEU A 60 -1.25 9.21 3.57
N HIS A 61 -2.34 9.66 4.19
CA HIS A 61 -3.10 8.88 5.16
C HIS A 61 -3.30 7.43 4.72
N MET A 62 -2.82 6.48 5.52
CA MET A 62 -2.90 5.05 5.22
C MET A 62 -4.29 4.49 5.60
N THR A 63 -5.30 4.85 4.82
CA THR A 63 -6.70 4.41 4.99
C THR A 63 -7.09 3.34 3.96
N ILE A 64 -8.30 2.80 4.11
CA ILE A 64 -8.93 1.89 3.14
C ILE A 64 -9.04 2.51 1.74
N GLN A 65 -9.37 3.80 1.63
CA GLN A 65 -9.49 4.47 0.32
C GLN A 65 -8.11 4.62 -0.35
N THR A 66 -7.08 4.94 0.45
CA THR A 66 -5.70 4.99 -0.05
C THR A 66 -5.20 3.62 -0.48
N ALA A 67 -5.64 2.53 0.19
CA ALA A 67 -5.33 1.17 -0.23
C ALA A 67 -5.84 0.89 -1.67
N VAL A 68 -7.05 1.34 -2.02
CA VAL A 68 -7.57 1.24 -3.40
C VAL A 68 -6.71 2.05 -4.38
N LEU A 69 -6.24 3.24 -3.99
CA LEU A 69 -5.31 4.04 -4.80
C LEU A 69 -3.98 3.31 -5.03
N ILE A 70 -3.38 2.76 -3.98
CA ILE A 70 -2.12 2.02 -4.03
C ILE A 70 -2.22 0.81 -4.98
N GLU A 71 -3.30 0.03 -4.85
CA GLU A 71 -3.53 -1.12 -5.74
C GLU A 71 -3.78 -0.69 -7.18
N THR A 72 -4.46 0.43 -7.39
CA THR A 72 -4.62 0.99 -8.74
C THR A 72 -3.27 1.38 -9.33
N LEU A 73 -2.42 2.12 -8.62
CA LEU A 73 -1.09 2.48 -9.11
C LEU A 73 -0.24 1.24 -9.47
N THR A 74 -0.33 0.21 -8.62
CA THR A 74 0.35 -1.09 -8.83
C THR A 74 -0.20 -1.81 -10.07
N ASP A 75 -1.52 -1.84 -10.25
CA ASP A 75 -2.17 -2.42 -11.42
C ASP A 75 -1.85 -1.66 -12.71
N LEU A 76 -1.60 -0.36 -12.63
CA LEU A 76 -1.10 0.45 -13.76
C LEU A 76 0.39 0.22 -14.03
N GLY A 77 1.09 -0.60 -13.24
CA GLY A 77 2.48 -1.05 -13.49
C GLY A 77 3.55 -0.45 -12.57
N ALA A 78 3.17 0.39 -11.61
CA ALA A 78 4.14 1.04 -10.73
C ALA A 78 4.70 0.09 -9.65
N SER A 79 5.95 0.32 -9.23
CA SER A 79 6.51 -0.20 -7.99
C SER A 79 6.25 0.80 -6.86
N VAL A 80 5.41 0.42 -5.88
CA VAL A 80 4.93 1.33 -4.85
C VAL A 80 5.56 1.05 -3.48
N ARG A 81 5.93 2.11 -2.76
CA ARG A 81 6.23 2.10 -1.31
C ARG A 81 5.39 3.19 -0.64
N TRP A 82 4.95 2.97 0.60
CA TRP A 82 4.04 3.90 1.27
C TRP A 82 4.36 4.12 2.75
N ALA A 83 4.15 5.36 3.20
CA ALA A 83 4.14 5.76 4.59
C ALA A 83 2.92 6.67 4.86
N SER A 84 2.50 6.75 6.13
CA SER A 84 1.46 7.70 6.52
C SER A 84 2.02 9.12 6.60
N CYS A 85 1.20 10.14 6.40
CA CYS A 85 1.59 11.54 6.62
C CYS A 85 1.09 12.10 7.97
N ASN A 86 0.43 11.27 8.78
CA ASN A 86 -0.08 11.65 10.08
C ASN A 86 -0.13 10.44 11.03
N ILE A 87 0.47 10.61 12.20
CA ILE A 87 0.67 9.60 13.25
C ILE A 87 -0.62 8.92 13.77
N PHE A 88 -1.81 9.51 13.57
CA PHE A 88 -3.08 8.95 14.04
C PHE A 88 -4.03 8.51 12.93
N SER A 89 -3.68 8.79 11.68
CA SER A 89 -4.58 8.62 10.53
C SER A 89 -4.60 7.21 9.95
N THR A 90 -3.59 6.39 10.28
CA THR A 90 -3.48 5.03 9.79
C THR A 90 -4.63 4.18 10.27
N GLN A 91 -5.24 3.45 9.34
CA GLN A 91 -6.14 2.34 9.62
C GLN A 91 -5.32 1.05 9.54
N ASP A 92 -5.02 0.44 10.69
CA ASP A 92 -4.02 -0.66 10.75
C ASP A 92 -4.41 -1.88 9.92
N HIS A 93 -5.71 -2.15 9.79
CA HIS A 93 -6.23 -3.22 8.93
C HIS A 93 -6.01 -2.91 7.43
N ALA A 94 -6.11 -1.65 7.01
CA ALA A 94 -5.76 -1.22 5.65
C ALA A 94 -4.26 -1.41 5.38
N ALA A 95 -3.41 -0.95 6.31
CA ALA A 95 -1.97 -1.12 6.22
C ALA A 95 -1.57 -2.60 6.16
N ALA A 96 -2.16 -3.45 7.01
CA ALA A 96 -1.94 -4.89 7.00
C ALA A 96 -2.37 -5.56 5.68
N ALA A 97 -3.52 -5.15 5.12
CA ALA A 97 -4.02 -5.71 3.86
C ALA A 97 -3.10 -5.41 2.66
N ILE A 98 -2.52 -4.21 2.62
CA ILE A 98 -1.54 -3.81 1.60
C ILE A 98 -0.17 -4.45 1.84
N ALA A 99 0.28 -4.56 3.09
CA ALA A 99 1.50 -5.29 3.42
C ALA A 99 1.41 -6.77 3.01
N LYS A 100 0.25 -7.43 3.26
CA LYS A 100 0.00 -8.83 2.87
C LYS A 100 -0.05 -9.04 1.35
N SER A 101 -0.41 -8.02 0.56
CA SER A 101 -0.35 -8.10 -0.91
C SER A 101 1.06 -7.94 -1.48
N GLY A 102 2.07 -7.73 -0.62
CA GLY A 102 3.48 -7.65 -0.99
C GLY A 102 3.97 -6.23 -1.28
N ILE A 103 3.16 -5.21 -1.00
CA ILE A 103 3.52 -3.80 -1.17
C ILE A 103 4.15 -3.28 0.12
N ALA A 104 5.25 -2.54 0.00
CA ALA A 104 5.99 -2.06 1.15
C ALA A 104 5.27 -0.89 1.84
N VAL A 105 4.77 -1.12 3.06
CA VAL A 105 4.06 -0.12 3.87
C VAL A 105 4.74 0.04 5.23
N PHE A 106 4.99 1.29 5.60
CA PHE A 106 5.57 1.70 6.88
C PHE A 106 4.61 2.67 7.54
N ALA A 107 3.58 2.11 8.18
CA ALA A 107 2.51 2.89 8.78
C ALA A 107 1.78 2.10 9.86
N TRP A 108 1.56 2.72 11.01
CA TRP A 108 0.66 2.24 12.06
C TRP A 108 0.00 3.40 12.80
N LYS A 109 -1.11 3.14 13.49
CA LYS A 109 -1.77 4.15 14.30
C LYS A 109 -1.02 4.35 15.62
N GLY A 110 -0.79 5.60 15.99
CA GLY A 110 -0.08 5.96 17.23
C GLY A 110 1.44 5.92 17.10
N GLU A 111 1.97 6.25 15.91
CA GLU A 111 3.40 6.51 15.72
C GLU A 111 3.92 7.62 16.66
N SER A 112 5.20 7.53 17.03
CA SER A 112 5.91 8.68 17.59
C SER A 112 6.35 9.64 16.47
N LEU A 113 6.90 10.81 16.81
CA LEU A 113 7.47 11.70 15.79
C LEU A 113 8.82 11.23 15.24
N GLU A 114 9.49 10.29 15.93
CA GLU A 114 10.77 9.73 15.50
C GLU A 114 10.62 8.50 14.59
N ASP A 115 9.46 7.84 14.66
CA ASP A 115 9.10 6.70 13.82
C ASP A 115 8.80 7.10 12.36
#